data_AF-A0A956LLI3-F1
#
_entry.id   AF-A0A956LLI3-F1
#
_cell.length_a   1.000
_cell.length_b   1.000
_cell.length_c   1.000
_cell.angle_alpha   90.00
_cell.angle_beta   90.00
_cell.angle_gamma   90.00
#
_symmetry.space_group_name_H-M   'P 1'
#
loop_
_entity.id
_entity.type
_entity.pdbx_description
1 polymer ?
#
loop_
_entity_poly.entity_id
_entity_poly.type
_entity_poly.pdbx_seq_one_letter_code
_entity_poly.pdbx_strand_id
1 'polypeptide(L)'
;MQETSSINVLLHLDPWVDNAIDPRRITNEFEGDWIEPLRLRDYGVTPSELRHDNIPWERWVDSIEAMLRRADEQLAPHGDRDVHYYISGRAPLPLYAYLGVRLSKWACRMTVVNRRAAKWDVTVIEEAEDDSLSFFEPARQLDSLEEVGKVAVFISTDHAMNLDVVRDYMRERGEPLVGVVELQTSGRRWITPNNAAYAAAEIDAELRGLRRQYPHHSGLVVFVAGPVQLATMVGRAINPRIHGPVEFPNFVGPHYIPATRFPRPPAREALPKILILTANPSDQVDIRDEEEVLKVKDMLRRSLIGARVEPLVEMAVTPEDFMWAMNRHGPQILHISAHGSPAGDLGLVNEAGTLQTAPRDGVVEAIRTAGKSIRVVVLNACHSAKLARELIQHVDHIEYVIGVEDPLLTPTAIDFAKGFYLALGEGNDIATALAQGRALAKLRHQRRADKIEGFAREGFDPTTYIPFPKKDDSE
;
A
#
# COMPACT_ATOMS: atom_id res chain seq x y z
N MET A 1 32.44 35.30 10.92
CA MET A 1 31.72 34.17 10.30
C MET A 1 30.25 34.40 10.56
N GLN A 2 29.48 34.77 9.53
CA GLN A 2 28.01 34.80 9.64
C GLN A 2 27.56 33.37 9.87
N GLU A 3 26.90 33.08 10.99
CA GLU A 3 26.15 31.84 11.17
C GLU A 3 25.22 31.69 9.96
N THR A 4 25.44 30.66 9.16
CA THR A 4 24.51 30.26 8.11
C THR A 4 23.19 29.92 8.81
N SER A 5 22.21 30.82 8.74
CA SER A 5 20.91 30.61 9.38
C SER A 5 20.30 29.30 8.86
N SER A 6 19.76 28.47 9.76
CA SER A 6 19.05 27.26 9.36
C SER A 6 17.82 27.60 8.52
N ILE A 7 17.37 26.64 7.71
CA ILE A 7 16.08 26.71 7.03
C ILE A 7 15.04 25.90 7.79
N ASN A 8 13.89 26.51 8.02
CA ASN A 8 12.80 25.97 8.81
C ASN A 8 11.77 25.29 7.91
N VAL A 9 11.34 24.10 8.32
CA VAL A 9 10.31 23.30 7.64
C VAL A 9 9.16 23.06 8.61
N LEU A 10 7.94 23.48 8.28
CA LEU A 10 6.76 23.15 9.05
C LEU A 10 6.02 21.96 8.44
N LEU A 11 6.00 20.83 9.16
CA LEU A 11 5.18 19.65 8.87
C LEU A 11 3.92 19.69 9.73
N HIS A 12 2.78 19.97 9.11
CA HIS A 12 1.49 20.12 9.79
C HIS A 12 0.61 18.88 9.61
N LEU A 13 0.63 17.99 10.61
CA LEU A 13 -0.12 16.74 10.66
C LEU A 13 -1.50 16.95 11.29
N ASP A 14 -2.37 17.69 10.61
CA ASP A 14 -3.75 17.90 11.07
C ASP A 14 -4.76 17.42 10.02
N PRO A 15 -5.33 16.22 10.20
CA PRO A 15 -6.36 15.69 9.31
C PRO A 15 -7.77 16.22 9.65
N TRP A 16 -7.94 16.95 10.75
CA TRP A 16 -9.26 17.35 11.28
C TRP A 16 -9.62 18.80 10.86
N VAL A 17 -10.90 19.14 10.97
CA VAL A 17 -11.42 20.50 10.70
C VAL A 17 -11.70 21.30 11.97
N ASP A 18 -11.92 20.63 13.11
CA ASP A 18 -12.27 21.28 14.37
C ASP A 18 -11.03 21.70 15.16
N ASN A 19 -11.00 22.94 15.67
CA ASN A 19 -9.87 23.48 16.44
C ASN A 19 -8.50 23.28 15.76
N ALA A 20 -8.44 23.41 14.43
CA ALA A 20 -7.21 23.27 13.68
C ALA A 20 -6.17 24.32 14.10
N ILE A 21 -4.90 23.92 14.17
CA ILE A 21 -3.80 24.86 14.38
C ILE A 21 -3.49 25.52 13.03
N ASP A 22 -3.57 26.85 12.95
CA ASP A 22 -3.21 27.56 11.73
C ASP A 22 -1.67 27.56 11.56
N PRO A 23 -1.11 26.93 10.50
CA PRO A 23 0.33 26.89 10.28
C PRO A 23 0.97 28.28 10.23
N ARG A 24 0.25 29.30 9.74
CA ARG A 24 0.76 30.68 9.66
C ARG A 24 1.01 31.29 11.03
N ARG A 25 0.25 30.88 12.05
CA ARG A 25 0.49 31.34 13.42
C ARG A 25 1.80 30.80 13.97
N ILE A 26 2.20 29.60 13.58
CA ILE A 26 3.48 29.01 13.98
C ILE A 26 4.62 29.74 13.29
N THR A 27 4.56 29.89 11.96
CA THR A 27 5.64 30.56 11.22
C THR A 27 5.81 32.04 11.60
N ASN A 28 4.76 32.69 12.11
CA ASN A 28 4.85 34.06 12.63
C ASN A 28 5.37 34.14 14.07
N GLU A 29 5.24 33.07 14.86
CA GLU A 29 5.71 33.01 16.25
C GLU A 29 7.22 32.74 16.34
N PHE A 30 7.76 31.97 15.39
CA PHE A 30 9.16 31.56 15.39
C PHE A 30 9.94 32.23 14.26
N GLU A 31 10.97 33.00 14.61
CA GLU A 31 11.86 33.65 13.66
C GLU A 31 12.64 32.61 12.83
N GLY A 32 12.94 32.97 11.58
CA GLY A 32 13.81 32.18 10.70
C GLY A 32 13.40 32.26 9.24
N ASP A 33 14.21 31.64 8.39
CA ASP A 33 13.92 31.47 6.98
C ASP A 33 13.10 30.20 6.78
N TRP A 34 11.95 30.28 6.10
CA TRP A 34 10.99 29.19 6.00
C TRP A 34 10.79 28.78 4.55
N ILE A 35 10.71 27.47 4.31
CA ILE A 35 10.01 26.98 3.11
C ILE A 35 8.49 27.12 3.28
N GLU A 36 7.73 26.86 2.22
CA GLU A 36 6.27 26.87 2.31
C GLU A 36 5.78 25.79 3.31
N PRO A 37 4.91 26.14 4.27
CA PRO A 37 4.36 25.17 5.21
C PRO A 37 3.68 23.99 4.52
N LEU A 38 4.05 22.78 4.92
CA LEU A 38 3.54 21.54 4.32
C LEU A 38 2.42 20.98 5.19
N ARG A 39 1.20 20.90 4.64
CA ARG A 39 0.05 20.37 5.37
C ARG A 39 -0.27 18.98 4.87
N LEU A 40 -0.46 18.03 5.78
CA LEU A 40 -0.79 16.64 5.44
C LEU A 40 -2.02 16.53 4.51
N ARG A 41 -3.00 17.42 4.68
CA ARG A 41 -4.22 17.51 3.86
C ARG A 41 -3.97 17.84 2.40
N ASP A 42 -2.87 18.50 2.08
CA ASP A 42 -2.51 18.85 0.69
C ASP A 42 -2.02 17.60 -0.09
N TYR A 43 -1.85 16.45 0.57
CA TYR A 43 -1.32 15.21 0.01
C TYR A 43 -2.32 14.04 0.05
N GLY A 44 -3.63 14.33 -0.03
CA GLY A 44 -4.67 13.31 -0.23
C GLY A 44 -5.39 12.84 1.04
N VAL A 45 -5.19 13.50 2.18
CA VAL A 45 -5.98 13.23 3.39
C VAL A 45 -7.32 13.96 3.33
N THR A 46 -8.41 13.19 3.22
CA THR A 46 -9.77 13.72 3.33
C THR A 46 -10.07 14.10 4.78
N PRO A 47 -10.61 15.31 5.05
CA PRO A 47 -10.93 15.71 6.41
C PRO A 47 -12.13 14.90 6.92
N SER A 48 -12.03 14.38 8.14
CA SER A 48 -13.13 13.71 8.82
C SER A 48 -13.61 14.55 10.00
N GLU A 49 -14.89 14.46 10.36
CA GLU A 49 -15.42 14.96 11.63
C GLU A 49 -15.45 13.85 12.70
N LEU A 50 -15.43 12.59 12.27
CA LEU A 50 -15.49 11.40 13.12
C LEU A 50 -14.08 11.01 13.55
N ARG A 51 -13.77 11.29 14.81
CA ARG A 51 -12.47 10.94 15.40
C ARG A 51 -12.40 9.42 15.61
N HIS A 52 -11.28 8.83 15.18
CA HIS A 52 -10.75 7.52 15.59
C HIS A 52 -11.30 6.24 14.94
N ASP A 53 -12.44 6.24 14.24
CA ASP A 53 -12.97 5.01 13.62
C ASP A 53 -12.73 4.97 12.10
N ASN A 54 -12.12 3.86 11.62
CA ASN A 54 -11.84 3.56 10.21
C ASN A 54 -10.84 4.50 9.49
N ILE A 55 -9.69 4.78 10.13
CA ILE A 55 -8.61 5.57 9.54
C ILE A 55 -7.90 4.77 8.43
N PRO A 56 -7.75 5.31 7.20
CA PRO A 56 -7.03 4.64 6.12
C PRO A 56 -5.53 4.82 6.30
N TRP A 57 -4.95 4.11 7.28
CA TRP A 57 -3.59 4.33 7.76
C TRP A 57 -2.52 4.31 6.66
N GLU A 58 -2.58 3.34 5.74
CA GLU A 58 -1.63 3.25 4.62
C GLU A 58 -1.65 4.51 3.75
N ARG A 59 -2.85 5.01 3.42
CA ARG A 59 -2.99 6.24 2.61
C ARG A 59 -2.47 7.46 3.36
N TRP A 60 -2.71 7.55 4.67
CA TRP A 60 -2.23 8.68 5.47
C TRP A 60 -0.70 8.65 5.61
N VAL A 61 -0.10 7.46 5.71
CA VAL A 61 1.35 7.28 5.66
C VAL A 61 1.90 7.66 4.29
N ASP A 62 1.23 7.27 3.20
CA ASP A 62 1.61 7.68 1.84
C ASP A 62 1.56 9.20 1.67
N SER A 63 0.58 9.87 2.28
CA SER A 63 0.50 11.34 2.35
C SER A 63 1.67 11.94 3.13
N ILE A 64 2.12 11.32 4.24
CA ILE A 64 3.33 11.76 4.96
C ILE A 64 4.57 11.61 4.07
N GLU A 65 4.74 10.49 3.37
CA GLU A 65 5.88 10.31 2.47
C GLU A 65 5.87 11.29 1.30
N ALA A 66 4.70 11.58 0.73
CA ALA A 66 4.56 12.62 -0.29
C ALA A 66 4.88 14.01 0.24
N MET A 67 4.45 14.32 1.46
CA MET A 67 4.77 15.56 2.16
C MET A 67 6.28 15.70 2.40
N LEU A 68 6.95 14.64 2.82
CA LEU A 68 8.41 14.63 3.02
C LEU A 68 9.17 14.79 1.69
N ARG A 69 8.76 14.09 0.62
CA ARG A 69 9.35 14.32 -0.72
C ARG A 69 9.22 15.76 -1.17
N ARG A 70 8.06 16.38 -0.94
CA ARG A 70 7.84 17.80 -1.26
C ARG A 70 8.70 18.73 -0.40
N ALA A 71 8.99 18.37 0.85
CA ALA A 71 9.96 19.08 1.68
C ALA A 71 11.36 19.03 1.04
N ASP A 72 11.82 17.84 0.65
CA ASP A 72 13.12 17.65 0.01
C ASP A 72 13.24 18.47 -1.30
N GLU A 73 12.19 18.49 -2.12
CA GLU A 73 12.12 19.30 -3.33
C GLU A 73 12.22 20.80 -3.05
N GLN A 74 11.55 21.29 -2.00
CA GLN A 74 11.61 22.70 -1.60
C GLN A 74 12.95 23.07 -0.98
N LEU A 75 13.62 22.13 -0.31
CA LEU A 75 14.93 22.33 0.30
C LEU A 75 16.06 22.30 -0.73
N ALA A 76 15.92 21.58 -1.84
CA ALA A 76 16.97 21.41 -2.84
C ALA A 76 17.64 22.73 -3.33
N PRO A 77 16.91 23.85 -3.56
CA PRO A 77 17.51 25.13 -3.93
C PRO A 77 18.33 25.80 -2.82
N HIS A 78 18.18 25.38 -1.57
CA HIS A 78 18.83 25.99 -0.40
C HIS A 78 20.19 25.35 -0.07
N GLY A 79 20.64 24.37 -0.86
CA GLY A 79 21.96 23.75 -0.73
C GLY A 79 22.16 23.06 0.62
N ASP A 80 23.37 23.15 1.17
CA ASP A 80 23.78 22.46 2.40
C ASP A 80 23.41 23.21 3.70
N ARG A 81 22.39 24.08 3.68
CA ARG A 81 21.94 24.78 4.89
C ARG A 81 21.36 23.79 5.89
N ASP A 82 21.68 23.99 7.17
CA ASP A 82 21.09 23.21 8.26
C ASP A 82 19.55 23.29 8.25
N VAL A 83 18.89 22.16 8.45
CA VAL A 83 17.42 22.06 8.41
C VAL A 83 16.86 21.89 9.83
N HIS A 84 15.87 22.72 10.19
CA HIS A 84 15.11 22.61 11.42
C HIS A 84 13.65 22.28 11.13
N TYR A 85 13.23 21.08 11.52
CA TYR A 85 11.84 20.65 11.36
C TYR A 85 10.98 21.10 12.55
N TYR A 86 9.91 21.79 12.25
CA TYR A 86 8.79 22.07 13.14
C TYR A 86 7.65 21.09 12.83
N ILE A 87 7.16 20.41 13.85
CA ILE A 87 6.08 19.44 13.73
C ILE A 87 4.88 19.93 14.54
N SER A 88 3.70 19.94 13.93
CA SER A 88 2.47 20.37 14.59
C SER A 88 1.25 19.56 14.12
N GLY A 89 0.10 19.81 14.72
CA GLY A 89 -1.20 19.24 14.34
C GLY A 89 -1.82 18.34 15.40
N ARG A 90 -2.81 17.56 14.98
CA ARG A 90 -3.69 16.75 15.85
C ARG A 90 -3.95 15.35 15.28
N ALA A 91 -3.02 14.83 14.49
CA ALA A 91 -3.07 13.45 14.00
C ALA A 91 -2.98 12.41 15.15
N PRO A 92 -3.36 11.15 14.90
CA PRO A 92 -3.13 10.07 15.85
C PRO A 92 -1.64 9.85 16.16
N LEU A 93 -1.33 9.40 17.39
CA LEU A 93 0.05 9.16 17.87
C LEU A 93 0.90 8.29 16.94
N PRO A 94 0.39 7.21 16.32
CA PRO A 94 1.20 6.39 15.42
C PRO A 94 1.81 7.16 14.24
N LEU A 95 1.15 8.20 13.74
CA LEU A 95 1.69 9.03 12.65
C LEU A 95 2.86 9.91 13.10
N TYR A 96 2.82 10.43 14.32
CA TYR A 96 3.93 11.19 14.90
C TYR A 96 5.14 10.30 15.17
N ALA A 97 4.90 9.07 15.66
CA ALA A 97 5.96 8.08 15.84
C ALA A 97 6.57 7.67 14.49
N TYR A 98 5.75 7.40 13.48
CA TYR A 98 6.23 7.13 12.12
C TYR A 98 7.09 8.27 11.57
N LEU A 99 6.62 9.52 11.68
CA LEU A 99 7.36 10.70 11.24
C LEU A 99 8.69 10.86 12.00
N GLY A 100 8.70 10.59 13.31
CA GLY A 100 9.92 10.57 14.11
C GLY A 100 10.95 9.59 13.55
N VAL A 101 10.54 8.36 13.23
CA VAL A 101 11.44 7.36 12.60
C VAL A 101 11.96 7.88 11.26
N ARG A 102 11.09 8.51 10.46
CA ARG A 102 11.47 9.03 9.14
C ARG A 102 12.51 10.13 9.20
N LEU A 103 12.36 11.07 10.13
CA LEU A 103 13.28 12.19 10.26
C LEU A 103 14.58 11.79 10.95
N SER A 104 14.60 10.71 11.75
CA SER A 104 15.79 10.16 12.44
C SER A 104 16.46 11.13 13.43
N LYS A 105 17.06 10.58 14.49
CA LYS A 105 17.86 11.38 15.46
C LYS A 105 19.04 12.12 14.82
N TRP A 106 19.61 11.56 13.75
CA TRP A 106 20.92 11.95 13.23
C TRP A 106 20.89 12.94 12.06
N ALA A 107 19.70 13.26 11.54
CA ALA A 107 19.60 14.02 10.29
C ALA A 107 19.21 15.49 10.50
N CYS A 108 18.52 15.84 11.59
CA CYS A 108 17.99 17.21 11.75
C CYS A 108 17.61 17.57 13.19
N ARG A 109 17.50 18.88 13.45
CA ARG A 109 16.85 19.43 14.65
C ARG A 109 15.33 19.35 14.51
N MET A 110 14.64 19.05 15.61
CA MET A 110 13.17 18.88 15.63
C MET A 110 12.54 19.63 16.78
N THR A 111 11.51 20.43 16.49
CA THR A 111 10.65 21.07 17.49
C THR A 111 9.21 20.64 17.27
N VAL A 112 8.60 20.04 18.29
CA VAL A 112 7.16 19.76 18.28
C VAL A 112 6.43 20.94 18.90
N VAL A 113 5.54 21.55 18.13
CA VAL A 113 4.72 22.68 18.52
C VAL A 113 3.26 22.21 18.61
N ASN A 114 2.68 22.28 19.79
CA ASN A 114 1.26 22.02 19.99
C ASN A 114 0.62 23.14 20.83
N ARG A 115 -0.70 23.11 21.00
CA ARG A 115 -1.43 24.10 21.77
C ARG A 115 -2.29 23.42 22.82
N ARG A 116 -2.02 23.73 24.09
CA ARG A 116 -2.86 23.35 25.22
C ARG A 116 -3.63 24.58 25.67
N ALA A 117 -4.95 24.59 25.44
CA ALA A 117 -5.80 25.75 25.66
C ALA A 117 -5.28 27.01 24.93
N ALA A 118 -4.93 28.08 25.65
CA ALA A 118 -4.42 29.33 25.06
C ALA A 118 -2.88 29.41 24.97
N LYS A 119 -2.13 28.43 25.49
CA LYS A 119 -0.67 28.48 25.58
C LYS A 119 -0.01 27.54 24.56
N TRP A 120 1.03 28.03 23.89
CA TRP A 120 1.91 27.21 23.05
C TRP A 120 2.74 26.27 23.92
N ASP A 121 2.79 25.02 23.47
CA ASP A 121 3.63 23.98 24.04
C ASP A 121 4.72 23.67 23.02
N VAL A 122 5.90 24.24 23.24
CA VAL A 122 7.03 24.24 22.31
C VAL A 122 8.09 23.30 22.86
N THR A 123 8.25 22.15 22.22
CA THR A 123 9.12 21.09 22.71
C THR A 123 10.25 20.85 21.73
N VAL A 124 11.44 21.30 22.09
CA VAL A 124 12.67 21.01 21.34
C VAL A 124 13.10 19.59 21.70
N ILE A 125 13.34 18.76 20.68
CA ILE A 125 13.79 17.36 20.83
C ILE A 125 15.30 17.30 20.59
N GLU A 126 16.05 17.72 21.61
CA GLU A 126 17.51 17.73 21.65
C GLU A 126 18.04 16.78 22.75
N GLU A 127 19.36 16.57 22.76
CA GLU A 127 20.01 15.79 23.83
C GLU A 127 20.03 16.58 25.14
N ALA A 128 19.89 15.89 26.26
CA ALA A 128 20.01 16.51 27.58
C ALA A 128 21.47 16.88 27.86
N GLU A 129 21.70 18.09 28.39
CA GLU A 129 23.02 18.52 28.86
C GLU A 129 23.40 17.87 30.21
N ASP A 130 22.39 17.44 30.99
CA ASP A 130 22.52 16.85 32.33
C ASP A 130 21.79 15.50 32.36
N ASP A 131 22.51 14.41 32.63
CA ASP A 131 21.98 13.05 32.70
C ASP A 131 21.59 12.61 34.13
N SER A 132 21.71 13.51 35.11
CA SER A 132 21.40 13.22 36.52
C SER A 132 19.90 13.31 36.86
N LEU A 133 19.10 13.92 35.99
CA LEU A 133 17.66 14.10 36.20
C LEU A 133 16.85 13.03 35.45
N SER A 134 15.99 12.34 36.20
CA SER A 134 15.15 11.28 35.63
C SER A 134 13.73 11.71 35.29
N PHE A 135 13.24 11.28 34.12
CA PHE A 135 11.88 11.55 33.67
C PHE A 135 10.95 10.35 33.88
N PHE A 136 11.39 9.15 33.51
CA PHE A 136 10.68 7.89 33.67
C PHE A 136 11.14 7.11 34.91
N GLU A 137 10.31 6.19 35.38
CA GLU A 137 10.73 5.17 36.33
C GLU A 137 11.68 4.17 35.63
N PRO A 138 12.52 3.43 36.39
CA PRO A 138 13.35 2.38 35.81
C PRO A 138 12.54 1.41 34.96
N ALA A 139 13.03 1.10 33.75
CA ALA A 139 12.30 0.27 32.81
C ALA A 139 11.99 -1.12 33.38
N ARG A 140 10.72 -1.52 33.30
CA ARG A 140 10.27 -2.86 33.71
C ARG A 140 10.36 -3.81 32.53
N GLN A 141 10.99 -4.97 32.74
CA GLN A 141 11.18 -6.00 31.73
C GLN A 141 10.40 -7.25 32.11
N LEU A 142 9.72 -7.84 31.14
CA LEU A 142 9.00 -9.10 31.27
C LEU A 142 9.44 -10.00 30.12
N ASP A 143 10.25 -10.99 30.45
CA ASP A 143 10.75 -11.94 29.46
C ASP A 143 9.63 -12.89 29.01
N SER A 144 9.61 -13.16 27.71
CA SER A 144 8.77 -14.20 27.09
C SER A 144 9.66 -15.38 26.68
N LEU A 145 9.12 -16.60 26.67
CA LEU A 145 9.89 -17.85 26.52
C LEU A 145 10.11 -18.28 25.05
N GLU A 146 9.76 -17.43 24.08
CA GLU A 146 9.95 -17.73 22.65
C GLU A 146 11.39 -17.43 22.20
N GLU A 147 11.97 -18.28 21.35
CA GLU A 147 13.34 -18.10 20.86
C GLU A 147 13.47 -16.96 19.82
N VAL A 148 12.41 -16.71 19.05
CA VAL A 148 12.37 -15.71 17.97
C VAL A 148 11.01 -15.02 17.94
N GLY A 149 11.01 -13.70 17.77
CA GLY A 149 9.79 -12.89 17.77
C GLY A 149 10.09 -11.40 17.97
N LYS A 150 9.04 -10.61 18.20
CA LYS A 150 9.17 -9.16 18.40
C LYS A 150 9.36 -8.79 19.86
N VAL A 151 9.91 -7.61 20.11
CA VAL A 151 9.88 -6.98 21.43
C VAL A 151 8.72 -5.99 21.48
N ALA A 152 7.82 -6.14 22.45
CA ALA A 152 6.81 -5.13 22.72
C ALA A 152 7.42 -4.05 23.62
N VAL A 153 7.32 -2.79 23.21
CA VAL A 153 7.81 -1.65 23.99
C VAL A 153 6.62 -0.75 24.30
N PHE A 154 6.31 -0.56 25.57
CA PHE A 154 5.25 0.33 26.02
C PHE A 154 5.86 1.56 26.66
N ILE A 155 5.57 2.74 26.10
CA ILE A 155 6.11 4.02 26.58
C ILE A 155 4.93 4.92 26.95
N SER A 156 4.83 5.31 28.22
CA SER A 156 3.73 6.14 28.72
C SER A 156 4.16 7.24 29.67
N THR A 157 3.44 8.36 29.59
CA THR A 157 3.51 9.45 30.58
C THR A 157 2.19 9.64 31.31
N ASP A 158 1.30 8.64 31.28
CA ASP A 158 -0.07 8.76 31.76
C ASP A 158 -0.48 7.58 32.65
N HIS A 159 -0.31 6.34 32.17
CA HIS A 159 -0.79 5.14 32.83
C HIS A 159 0.10 3.91 32.56
N ALA A 160 -0.05 2.90 33.40
CA ALA A 160 0.67 1.63 33.27
C ALA A 160 0.11 0.76 32.14
N MET A 161 0.99 -0.06 31.55
CA MET A 161 0.65 -1.02 30.51
C MET A 161 -0.34 -2.07 31.04
N ASN A 162 -1.40 -2.31 30.27
CA ASN A 162 -2.20 -3.52 30.41
C ASN A 162 -1.59 -4.64 29.56
N LEU A 163 -0.87 -5.56 30.22
CA LEU A 163 -0.14 -6.64 29.55
C LEU A 163 -1.06 -7.60 28.78
N ASP A 164 -2.28 -7.83 29.27
CA ASP A 164 -3.22 -8.74 28.60
C ASP A 164 -3.68 -8.15 27.26
N VAL A 165 -3.94 -6.84 27.21
CA VAL A 165 -4.29 -6.13 25.97
C VAL A 165 -3.15 -6.19 24.94
N VAL A 166 -1.89 -6.07 25.39
CA VAL A 166 -0.71 -6.23 24.51
C VAL A 166 -0.59 -7.66 24.00
N ARG A 167 -0.78 -8.66 24.87
CA ARG A 167 -0.72 -10.08 24.49
C ARG A 167 -1.83 -10.48 23.53
N ASP A 168 -3.04 -9.98 23.75
CA ASP A 168 -4.19 -10.24 22.88
C ASP A 168 -3.95 -9.67 21.48
N TYR A 169 -3.47 -8.42 21.39
CA TYR A 169 -3.07 -7.80 20.12
C TYR A 169 -2.05 -8.64 19.33
N MET A 170 -1.05 -9.20 20.02
CA MET A 170 -0.02 -10.04 19.38
C MET A 170 -0.58 -11.41 18.98
N ARG A 171 -1.40 -12.03 19.85
CA ARG A 171 -1.99 -13.35 19.61
C ARG A 171 -2.93 -13.35 18.42
N GLU A 172 -3.78 -12.33 18.27
CA GLU A 172 -4.72 -12.18 17.15
C GLU A 172 -4.00 -12.14 15.79
N ARG A 173 -2.75 -11.68 15.77
CA ARG A 173 -1.92 -11.59 14.56
C ARG A 173 -0.98 -12.77 14.37
N GLY A 174 -0.97 -13.73 15.29
CA GLY A 174 -0.05 -14.87 15.26
C GLY A 174 1.42 -14.45 15.37
N GLU A 175 1.71 -13.34 16.04
CA GLU A 175 3.06 -12.81 16.16
C GLU A 175 3.67 -13.12 17.53
N PRO A 176 4.76 -13.89 17.60
CA PRO A 176 5.40 -14.23 18.87
C PRO A 176 6.13 -13.01 19.47
N LEU A 177 6.17 -12.97 20.82
CA LEU A 177 6.96 -12.02 21.58
C LEU A 177 8.16 -12.70 22.23
N VAL A 178 9.33 -12.07 22.16
CA VAL A 178 10.54 -12.49 22.91
C VAL A 178 10.72 -11.70 24.20
N GLY A 179 10.07 -10.55 24.33
CA GLY A 179 10.11 -9.75 25.54
C GLY A 179 9.16 -8.56 25.50
N VAL A 180 8.89 -8.02 26.69
CA VAL A 180 8.11 -6.80 26.87
C VAL A 180 8.90 -5.83 27.74
N VAL A 181 9.06 -4.60 27.26
CA VAL A 181 9.73 -3.51 27.99
C VAL A 181 8.72 -2.39 28.21
N GLU A 182 8.62 -1.94 29.45
CA GLU A 182 7.76 -0.83 29.83
C GLU A 182 8.59 0.31 30.41
N LEU A 183 8.45 1.49 29.79
CA LEU A 183 9.02 2.75 30.24
C LEU A 183 7.87 3.70 30.57
N GLN A 184 7.64 3.95 31.86
CA GLN A 184 6.49 4.71 32.32
C GLN A 184 6.85 5.72 33.40
N THR A 185 5.98 6.68 33.66
CA THR A 185 6.04 7.55 34.83
C THR A 185 5.13 7.02 35.95
N SER A 186 5.41 7.33 37.22
CA SER A 186 4.60 6.92 38.39
C SER A 186 3.17 7.48 38.45
N GLY A 187 2.74 8.16 37.38
CA GLY A 187 1.43 8.75 37.14
C GLY A 187 1.52 9.76 36.00
N ARG A 188 0.45 10.52 35.75
CA ARG A 188 0.45 11.51 34.67
C ARG A 188 1.54 12.57 34.86
N ARG A 189 2.51 12.61 33.94
CA ARG A 189 3.58 13.61 33.89
C ARG A 189 3.58 14.32 32.54
N TRP A 190 3.59 15.65 32.57
CA TRP A 190 3.61 16.43 31.34
C TRP A 190 5.02 16.56 30.77
N ILE A 191 5.13 16.37 29.46
CA ILE A 191 6.28 16.85 28.70
C ILE A 191 6.16 18.37 28.56
N THR A 192 7.26 19.05 28.83
CA THR A 192 7.41 20.51 28.86
C THR A 192 8.78 20.87 28.30
N PRO A 193 9.02 22.14 27.90
CA PRO A 193 10.34 22.56 27.43
C PRO A 193 11.48 22.21 28.42
N ASN A 194 11.20 22.25 29.73
CA ASN A 194 12.21 22.05 30.77
C ASN A 194 12.55 20.58 31.04
N ASN A 195 11.77 19.62 30.53
CA ASN A 195 11.98 18.20 30.83
C ASN A 195 11.98 17.28 29.59
N ALA A 196 11.73 17.85 28.42
CA ALA A 196 11.68 17.13 27.15
C ALA A 196 13.00 16.46 26.79
N ALA A 197 14.13 17.13 27.03
CA ALA A 197 15.45 16.60 26.73
C ALA A 197 15.76 15.33 27.56
N TYR A 198 15.42 15.33 28.86
CA TYR A 198 15.59 14.15 29.73
C TYR A 198 14.72 12.99 29.26
N ALA A 199 13.45 13.24 28.94
CA ALA A 199 12.55 12.22 28.41
C ALA A 199 13.09 11.63 27.10
N ALA A 200 13.55 12.47 26.17
CA ALA A 200 14.12 12.02 24.90
C ALA A 200 15.41 11.20 25.09
N ALA A 201 16.28 11.61 26.02
CA ALA A 201 17.53 10.92 26.33
C ALA A 201 17.27 9.53 26.95
N GLU A 202 16.36 9.42 27.91
CA GLU A 202 16.00 8.14 28.53
C GLU A 202 15.35 7.18 27.52
N ILE A 203 14.46 7.67 26.65
CA ILE A 203 13.86 6.88 25.57
C ILE A 203 14.95 6.35 24.61
N ASP A 204 15.90 7.20 24.21
CA ASP A 204 17.01 6.80 23.35
C ASP A 204 17.91 5.76 24.00
N ALA A 205 18.23 5.93 25.29
CA ALA A 205 19.04 4.99 26.05
C ALA A 205 18.39 3.61 26.15
N GLU A 206 17.09 3.56 26.49
CA GLU A 206 16.35 2.31 26.61
C GLU A 206 16.22 1.59 25.27
N LEU A 207 15.78 2.29 24.22
CA LEU A 207 15.61 1.69 22.90
C LEU A 207 16.95 1.18 22.35
N ARG A 208 18.03 1.93 22.48
CA ARG A 208 19.39 1.50 22.07
C ARG A 208 19.83 0.24 22.82
N GLY A 209 19.43 0.07 24.08
CA GLY A 209 19.73 -1.09 24.91
C GLY A 209 19.07 -2.38 24.45
N LEU A 210 17.94 -2.30 23.73
CA LEU A 210 17.11 -3.47 23.38
C LEU A 210 17.83 -4.53 22.55
N ARG A 211 18.71 -4.13 21.61
CA ARG A 211 19.42 -5.10 20.76
C ARG A 211 20.36 -5.99 21.57
N ARG A 212 20.94 -5.46 22.64
CA ARG A 212 21.80 -6.24 23.56
C ARG A 212 20.97 -7.15 24.46
N GLN A 213 19.82 -6.68 24.92
CA GLN A 213 18.92 -7.44 25.80
C GLN A 213 18.22 -8.59 25.05
N TYR A 214 17.76 -8.33 23.82
CA TYR A 214 17.04 -9.28 22.98
C TYR A 214 17.76 -9.49 21.64
N PRO A 215 18.90 -10.20 21.58
CA PRO A 215 19.74 -10.26 20.37
C PRO A 215 19.09 -10.94 19.16
N HIS A 216 18.02 -11.71 19.35
CA HIS A 216 17.34 -12.45 18.30
C HIS A 216 15.96 -11.88 17.92
N HIS A 217 15.61 -10.68 18.39
CA HIS A 217 14.34 -10.08 18.02
C HIS A 217 14.26 -9.80 16.51
N SER A 218 13.07 -10.02 15.94
CA SER A 218 12.76 -9.83 14.52
C SER A 218 12.18 -8.45 14.20
N GLY A 219 11.93 -7.62 15.22
CA GLY A 219 11.30 -6.31 15.10
C GLY A 219 10.79 -5.78 16.43
N LEU A 220 10.21 -4.58 16.40
CA LEU A 220 9.57 -3.94 17.55
C LEU A 220 8.07 -3.74 17.31
N VAL A 221 7.28 -3.81 18.36
CA VAL A 221 5.91 -3.28 18.40
C VAL A 221 5.86 -2.24 19.52
N VAL A 222 5.68 -0.98 19.15
CA VAL A 222 5.83 0.15 20.08
C VAL A 222 4.49 0.80 20.34
N PHE A 223 4.04 0.70 21.58
CA PHE A 223 2.80 1.24 22.09
C PHE A 223 3.10 2.57 22.80
N VAL A 224 2.47 3.65 22.35
CA VAL A 224 2.69 4.99 22.92
C VAL A 224 1.41 5.48 23.58
N ALA A 225 1.50 5.84 24.86
CA ALA A 225 0.39 6.38 25.63
C ALA A 225 0.79 7.72 26.28
N GLY A 226 0.53 8.82 25.57
CA GLY A 226 0.91 10.16 26.02
C GLY A 226 0.66 11.23 24.95
N PRO A 227 1.29 12.39 25.06
CA PRO A 227 1.11 13.49 24.11
C PRO A 227 1.91 13.26 22.81
N VAL A 228 1.62 14.01 21.74
CA VAL A 228 2.28 13.86 20.43
C VAL A 228 3.80 14.09 20.48
N GLN A 229 4.27 14.88 21.45
CA GLN A 229 5.69 15.05 21.74
C GLN A 229 6.35 13.72 22.08
N LEU A 230 5.72 12.92 22.94
CA LEU A 230 6.22 11.61 23.35
C LEU A 230 6.32 10.70 22.12
N ALA A 231 5.26 10.60 21.33
CA ALA A 231 5.24 9.78 20.12
C ALA A 231 6.36 10.17 19.14
N THR A 232 6.59 11.47 18.97
CA THR A 232 7.66 11.99 18.09
C THR A 232 9.05 11.62 18.62
N MET A 233 9.29 11.76 19.93
CA MET A 233 10.54 11.36 20.60
C MET A 233 10.79 9.86 20.45
N VAL A 234 9.77 9.04 20.70
CA VAL A 234 9.83 7.58 20.55
C VAL A 234 10.21 7.19 19.13
N GLY A 235 9.53 7.75 18.12
CA GLY A 235 9.88 7.51 16.73
C GLY A 235 11.32 7.89 16.39
N ARG A 236 11.75 9.08 16.81
CA ARG A 236 13.08 9.63 16.53
C ARG A 236 14.22 8.78 17.11
N ALA A 237 14.00 8.18 18.28
CA ALA A 237 14.98 7.34 18.97
C ALA A 237 15.17 5.94 18.34
N ILE A 238 14.23 5.49 17.51
CA ILE A 238 14.30 4.15 16.90
C ILE A 238 15.22 4.18 15.67
N ASN A 239 16.20 3.28 15.65
CA ASN A 239 16.99 2.98 14.47
C ASN A 239 16.57 1.61 13.87
N PRO A 240 15.80 1.59 12.77
CA PRO A 240 15.30 0.35 12.15
C PRO A 240 16.42 -0.54 11.58
N ARG A 241 17.61 0.00 11.31
CA ARG A 241 18.77 -0.82 10.92
C ARG A 241 19.30 -1.66 12.07
N ILE A 242 19.05 -1.24 13.31
CA ILE A 242 19.45 -1.96 14.53
C ILE A 242 18.32 -2.91 14.97
N HIS A 243 17.09 -2.42 14.95
CA HIS A 243 15.95 -3.12 15.54
C HIS A 243 15.09 -3.92 14.54
N GLY A 244 15.36 -3.80 13.25
CA GLY A 244 14.49 -4.34 12.21
C GLY A 244 13.20 -3.51 12.06
N PRO A 245 12.15 -4.11 11.48
CA PRO A 245 10.85 -3.45 11.33
C PRO A 245 10.23 -3.05 12.68
N VAL A 246 9.68 -1.85 12.75
CA VAL A 246 8.94 -1.31 13.89
C VAL A 246 7.47 -1.10 13.51
N GLU A 247 6.58 -1.44 14.43
CA GLU A 247 5.14 -1.23 14.28
C GLU A 247 4.61 -0.29 15.36
N PHE A 248 3.62 0.53 15.01
CA PHE A 248 2.97 1.48 15.90
C PHE A 248 1.46 1.22 15.86
N PRO A 249 0.90 0.48 16.82
CA PRO A 249 -0.54 0.25 16.93
C PRO A 249 -1.29 1.51 17.38
N ASN A 250 -2.57 1.63 17.00
CA ASN A 250 -3.45 2.68 17.50
C ASN A 250 -4.39 2.12 18.58
N PHE A 251 -4.60 2.86 19.65
CA PHE A 251 -5.54 2.47 20.71
C PHE A 251 -6.95 2.97 20.39
N VAL A 252 -7.94 2.07 20.42
CA VAL A 252 -9.36 2.37 20.18
C VAL A 252 -10.20 1.67 21.25
N GLY A 253 -10.77 2.43 22.19
CA GLY A 253 -11.55 1.88 23.28
C GLY A 253 -10.67 1.08 24.25
N PRO A 254 -10.90 -0.23 24.47
CA PRO A 254 -10.06 -1.08 25.32
C PRO A 254 -9.02 -1.92 24.55
N HIS A 255 -8.88 -1.72 23.23
CA HIS A 255 -8.03 -2.58 22.38
C HIS A 255 -7.06 -1.78 21.51
N TYR A 256 -5.99 -2.43 21.07
CA TYR A 256 -5.12 -1.92 20.01
C TYR A 256 -5.54 -2.48 18.65
N ILE A 257 -5.44 -1.64 17.62
CA ILE A 257 -5.57 -2.03 16.22
C ILE A 257 -4.26 -1.75 15.48
N PRO A 258 -3.92 -2.51 14.41
CA PRO A 258 -2.82 -2.14 13.53
C PRO A 258 -3.03 -0.74 12.96
N ALA A 259 -1.98 0.08 12.97
CA ALA A 259 -2.01 1.41 12.37
C ALA A 259 -0.90 1.63 11.35
N THR A 260 0.35 1.79 11.78
CA THR A 260 1.47 2.00 10.84
C THR A 260 2.72 1.20 11.23
N ARG A 261 3.68 1.09 10.30
CA ARG A 261 4.96 0.40 10.49
C ARG A 261 6.06 1.01 9.64
N PHE A 262 7.31 0.90 10.10
CA PHE A 262 8.50 1.30 9.37
C PHE A 262 9.55 0.16 9.32
N PRO A 263 10.21 -0.14 8.19
CA PRO A 263 9.91 0.43 6.89
C PRO A 263 8.48 0.06 6.52
N ARG A 264 7.82 0.98 5.80
CA ARG A 264 6.59 0.64 5.11
C ARG A 264 6.93 -0.61 4.28
N PRO A 265 6.15 -1.70 4.37
CA PRO A 265 6.30 -2.73 3.37
C PRO A 265 6.17 -1.99 2.02
N PRO A 266 7.01 -2.28 1.01
CA PRO A 266 6.73 -1.75 -0.33
C PRO A 266 5.24 -2.01 -0.55
N ALA A 267 4.46 -0.95 -0.83
CA ALA A 267 2.98 -0.98 -0.91
C ALA A 267 2.67 -2.35 -1.43
N ARG A 268 2.19 -3.26 -0.58
CA ARG A 268 2.21 -4.71 -0.88
C ARG A 268 1.72 -4.75 -2.31
N GLU A 269 2.60 -5.05 -3.29
CA GLU A 269 2.19 -4.87 -4.69
C GLU A 269 0.95 -5.73 -4.72
N ALA A 270 -0.22 -5.11 -4.84
CA ALA A 270 -1.46 -5.86 -4.80
C ALA A 270 -1.24 -6.86 -5.91
N LEU A 271 -1.16 -8.15 -5.55
CA LEU A 271 -0.58 -9.16 -6.44
C LEU A 271 -1.16 -8.91 -7.83
N PRO A 272 -0.34 -8.72 -8.87
CA PRO A 272 -0.86 -8.40 -10.18
C PRO A 272 -2.08 -9.25 -10.52
N LYS A 273 -3.21 -8.57 -10.74
CA LYS A 273 -4.53 -9.20 -10.83
C LYS A 273 -4.85 -9.55 -12.27
N ILE A 274 -5.33 -10.77 -12.45
CA ILE A 274 -5.93 -11.24 -13.70
C ILE A 274 -7.41 -11.37 -13.43
N LEU A 275 -8.25 -10.55 -14.07
CA LEU A 275 -9.70 -10.66 -13.97
C LEU A 275 -10.22 -11.46 -15.15
N ILE A 276 -10.91 -12.57 -14.86
CA ILE A 276 -11.55 -13.43 -15.84
C ILE A 276 -13.05 -13.20 -15.75
N LEU A 277 -13.63 -12.59 -16.78
CA LEU A 277 -15.06 -12.38 -16.92
C LEU A 277 -15.61 -13.44 -17.88
N THR A 278 -16.71 -14.07 -17.49
CA THR A 278 -17.37 -15.08 -18.32
C THR A 278 -18.86 -14.82 -18.44
N ALA A 279 -19.39 -15.01 -19.64
CA ALA A 279 -20.81 -14.91 -19.92
C ALA A 279 -21.24 -16.07 -20.82
N ASN A 280 -22.06 -16.96 -20.26
CA ASN A 280 -22.58 -18.16 -20.91
C ASN A 280 -24.12 -18.17 -20.81
N PRO A 281 -24.82 -17.40 -21.65
CA PRO A 281 -26.27 -17.28 -21.58
C PRO A 281 -26.97 -18.60 -21.94
N SER A 282 -28.02 -18.94 -21.21
CA SER A 282 -28.69 -20.25 -21.27
C SER A 282 -29.38 -20.59 -22.59
N ASP A 283 -29.65 -19.58 -23.42
CA ASP A 283 -30.26 -19.70 -24.75
C ASP A 283 -29.21 -19.81 -25.89
N GLN A 284 -27.93 -19.89 -25.55
CA GLN A 284 -26.82 -20.02 -26.50
C GLN A 284 -26.13 -21.38 -26.39
N VAL A 285 -25.19 -21.63 -27.32
CA VAL A 285 -24.37 -22.85 -27.30
C VAL A 285 -23.35 -22.76 -26.17
N ASP A 286 -23.33 -23.75 -25.29
CA ASP A 286 -22.41 -23.79 -24.15
C ASP A 286 -20.92 -23.61 -24.55
N ILE A 287 -20.32 -22.53 -24.04
CA ILE A 287 -18.89 -22.21 -24.22
C ILE A 287 -17.98 -22.86 -23.17
N ARG A 288 -18.51 -23.69 -22.27
CA ARG A 288 -17.75 -24.42 -21.24
C ARG A 288 -16.83 -23.49 -20.44
N ASP A 289 -17.36 -22.32 -20.09
CA ASP A 289 -16.65 -21.25 -19.37
C ASP A 289 -16.13 -21.70 -18.00
N GLU A 290 -16.91 -22.50 -17.27
CA GLU A 290 -16.45 -23.11 -16.00
C GLU A 290 -15.17 -23.95 -16.20
N GLU A 291 -15.12 -24.74 -17.28
CA GLU A 291 -13.94 -25.54 -17.58
C GLU A 291 -12.76 -24.66 -17.95
N GLU A 292 -12.97 -23.66 -18.80
CA GLU A 292 -11.92 -22.70 -19.16
C GLU A 292 -11.31 -22.05 -17.91
N VAL A 293 -12.15 -21.50 -17.04
CA VAL A 293 -11.74 -20.87 -15.77
C VAL A 293 -10.93 -21.83 -14.91
N LEU A 294 -11.42 -23.07 -14.73
CA LEU A 294 -10.73 -24.10 -13.95
C LEU A 294 -9.34 -24.40 -14.51
N LYS A 295 -9.22 -24.50 -15.84
CA LYS A 295 -7.94 -24.79 -16.49
C LYS A 295 -6.98 -23.62 -16.40
N VAL A 296 -7.45 -22.38 -16.58
CA VAL A 296 -6.63 -21.17 -16.41
C VAL A 296 -6.10 -21.07 -14.98
N LYS A 297 -6.97 -21.23 -13.97
CA LYS A 297 -6.58 -21.24 -12.56
C LYS A 297 -5.54 -22.32 -12.24
N ASP A 298 -5.70 -23.53 -12.78
CA ASP A 298 -4.75 -24.63 -12.59
C ASP A 298 -3.37 -24.33 -13.20
N MET A 299 -3.32 -23.74 -14.41
CA MET A 299 -2.05 -23.33 -15.04
C MET A 299 -1.34 -22.26 -14.22
N LEU A 300 -2.06 -21.23 -13.79
CA LEU A 300 -1.49 -20.16 -12.95
C LEU A 300 -0.99 -20.70 -11.60
N ARG A 301 -1.79 -21.54 -10.93
CA ARG A 301 -1.45 -22.09 -9.61
C ARG A 301 -0.18 -22.94 -9.61
N ARG A 302 0.08 -23.68 -10.69
CA ARG A 302 1.26 -24.57 -10.82
C ARG A 302 2.50 -23.87 -11.34
N SER A 303 2.39 -22.62 -11.76
CA SER A 303 3.45 -21.87 -12.41
C SER A 303 4.41 -21.19 -11.43
N LEU A 304 5.54 -20.70 -11.95
CA LEU A 304 6.56 -19.98 -11.18
C LEU A 304 6.06 -18.68 -10.53
N ILE A 305 4.97 -18.10 -11.06
CA ILE A 305 4.37 -16.87 -10.55
C ILE A 305 3.10 -17.11 -9.73
N GLY A 306 2.69 -18.36 -9.47
CA GLY A 306 1.37 -18.67 -8.91
C GLY A 306 1.06 -18.01 -7.55
N ALA A 307 2.06 -17.87 -6.69
CA ALA A 307 1.93 -17.16 -5.40
C ALA A 307 2.03 -15.62 -5.52
N ARG A 308 2.27 -15.12 -6.74
CA ARG A 308 2.55 -13.72 -7.06
C ARG A 308 1.51 -13.06 -7.97
N VAL A 309 0.48 -13.79 -8.38
CA VAL A 309 -0.64 -13.25 -9.16
C VAL A 309 -1.96 -13.64 -8.52
N GLU A 310 -2.95 -12.77 -8.61
CA GLU A 310 -4.30 -13.03 -8.06
C GLU A 310 -5.29 -13.23 -9.21
N PRO A 311 -5.72 -14.48 -9.50
CA PRO A 311 -6.76 -14.74 -10.48
C PRO A 311 -8.15 -14.53 -9.87
N LEU A 312 -8.83 -13.48 -10.31
CA LEU A 312 -10.20 -13.12 -9.96
C LEU A 312 -11.15 -13.60 -11.06
N VAL A 313 -12.35 -14.03 -10.67
CA VAL A 313 -13.33 -14.59 -11.62
C VAL A 313 -14.71 -14.03 -11.28
N GLU A 314 -15.38 -13.50 -12.29
CA GLU A 314 -16.81 -13.22 -12.26
C GLU A 314 -17.48 -14.01 -13.38
N MET A 315 -18.57 -14.70 -13.05
CA MET A 315 -19.31 -15.56 -13.98
C MET A 315 -20.73 -15.06 -14.17
N ALA A 316 -21.35 -15.47 -15.28
CA ALA A 316 -22.67 -14.99 -15.70
C ALA A 316 -22.76 -13.45 -15.72
N VAL A 317 -21.71 -12.81 -16.22
CA VAL A 317 -21.52 -11.35 -16.14
C VAL A 317 -22.62 -10.60 -16.89
N THR A 318 -23.34 -9.76 -16.16
CA THR A 318 -24.26 -8.73 -16.68
C THR A 318 -23.51 -7.45 -17.05
N PRO A 319 -24.10 -6.49 -17.79
CA PRO A 319 -23.48 -5.18 -18.02
C PRO A 319 -23.11 -4.45 -16.71
N GLU A 320 -23.95 -4.56 -15.69
CA GLU A 320 -23.73 -4.00 -14.36
C GLU A 320 -22.53 -4.65 -13.67
N ASP A 321 -22.44 -5.99 -13.72
CA ASP A 321 -21.31 -6.74 -13.17
C ASP A 321 -20.02 -6.41 -13.92
N PHE A 322 -20.08 -6.21 -15.24
CA PHE A 322 -18.94 -5.80 -16.06
C PHE A 322 -18.35 -4.49 -15.54
N MET A 323 -19.20 -3.47 -15.31
CA MET A 323 -18.79 -2.19 -14.74
C MET A 323 -18.30 -2.31 -13.30
N TRP A 324 -19.01 -3.08 -12.47
CA TRP A 324 -18.65 -3.28 -11.07
C TRP A 324 -17.29 -3.97 -10.93
N ALA A 325 -17.05 -5.04 -11.68
CA ALA A 325 -15.85 -5.85 -11.60
C ALA A 325 -14.58 -5.03 -11.96
N MET A 326 -14.65 -4.20 -13.00
CA MET A 326 -13.53 -3.31 -13.35
C MET A 326 -13.23 -2.29 -12.25
N ASN A 327 -14.26 -1.61 -11.73
CA ASN A 327 -14.10 -0.61 -10.67
C ASN A 327 -13.60 -1.22 -9.35
N ARG A 328 -14.01 -2.46 -9.04
CA ARG A 328 -13.69 -3.13 -7.79
C ARG A 328 -12.27 -3.71 -7.80
N HIS A 329 -11.90 -4.35 -8.89
CA HIS A 329 -10.75 -5.24 -8.90
C HIS A 329 -9.47 -4.57 -9.39
N GLY A 330 -9.56 -3.62 -10.32
CA GLY A 330 -8.40 -2.94 -10.93
C GLY A 330 -7.37 -3.90 -11.52
N PRO A 331 -7.74 -4.81 -12.45
CA PRO A 331 -6.84 -5.82 -12.99
C PRO A 331 -5.81 -5.26 -13.97
N GLN A 332 -4.66 -5.95 -14.10
CA GLN A 332 -3.66 -5.66 -15.13
C GLN A 332 -3.96 -6.41 -16.44
N ILE A 333 -4.49 -7.64 -16.33
CA ILE A 333 -4.96 -8.44 -17.46
C ILE A 333 -6.46 -8.69 -17.31
N LEU A 334 -7.22 -8.36 -18.35
CA LEU A 334 -8.64 -8.69 -18.45
C LEU A 334 -8.83 -9.82 -19.47
N HIS A 335 -9.38 -10.95 -19.04
CA HIS A 335 -9.78 -12.04 -19.93
C HIS A 335 -11.30 -12.09 -20.00
N ILE A 336 -11.85 -12.11 -21.22
CA ILE A 336 -13.29 -12.23 -21.45
C ILE A 336 -13.54 -13.50 -22.25
N SER A 337 -14.32 -14.42 -21.68
CA SER A 337 -14.88 -15.57 -22.40
C SER A 337 -16.37 -15.36 -22.61
N ALA A 338 -16.78 -15.21 -23.86
CA ALA A 338 -18.14 -14.87 -24.22
C ALA A 338 -18.45 -15.28 -25.66
N HIS A 339 -19.74 -15.30 -26.00
CA HIS A 339 -20.12 -15.28 -27.41
C HIS A 339 -19.71 -13.98 -28.08
N GLY A 340 -19.42 -14.05 -29.38
CA GLY A 340 -19.15 -12.88 -30.20
C GLY A 340 -20.05 -12.84 -31.44
N SER A 341 -20.45 -11.65 -31.86
CA SER A 341 -21.24 -11.44 -33.07
C SER A 341 -20.34 -11.20 -34.28
N PRO A 342 -20.81 -11.40 -35.53
CA PRO A 342 -20.05 -10.98 -36.73
C PRO A 342 -19.73 -9.48 -36.77
N ALA A 343 -20.47 -8.64 -36.02
CA ALA A 343 -20.16 -7.23 -35.86
C ALA A 343 -19.02 -6.98 -34.85
N GLY A 344 -18.65 -8.00 -34.06
CA GLY A 344 -17.60 -7.98 -33.04
C GLY A 344 -18.10 -7.60 -31.65
N ASP A 345 -19.41 -7.57 -31.46
CA ASP A 345 -20.06 -7.35 -30.16
C ASP A 345 -19.89 -8.56 -29.25
N LEU A 346 -20.02 -8.36 -27.94
CA LEU A 346 -19.93 -9.43 -26.95
C LEU A 346 -21.32 -9.85 -26.44
N GLY A 347 -21.52 -11.14 -26.21
CA GLY A 347 -22.70 -11.66 -25.53
C GLY A 347 -22.50 -11.68 -24.02
N LEU A 348 -23.23 -10.83 -23.30
CA LEU A 348 -23.36 -10.84 -21.84
C LEU A 348 -24.67 -11.53 -21.42
N VAL A 349 -24.86 -11.67 -20.11
CA VAL A 349 -26.07 -12.24 -19.52
C VAL A 349 -27.02 -11.11 -19.09
N ASN A 350 -28.32 -11.28 -19.29
CA ASN A 350 -29.34 -10.39 -18.70
C ASN A 350 -29.95 -10.98 -17.42
N GLU A 351 -30.87 -10.25 -16.78
CA GLU A 351 -31.59 -10.72 -15.58
C GLU A 351 -32.35 -12.05 -15.75
N ALA A 352 -32.73 -12.39 -16.99
CA ALA A 352 -33.41 -13.65 -17.30
C ALA A 352 -32.43 -14.82 -17.55
N GLY A 353 -31.12 -14.59 -17.48
CA GLY A 353 -30.11 -15.61 -17.78
C GLY A 353 -29.93 -15.89 -19.28
N THR A 354 -30.41 -15.00 -20.16
CA THR A 354 -30.34 -15.14 -21.62
C THR A 354 -29.43 -14.08 -22.24
N LEU A 355 -29.17 -14.22 -23.54
CA LEU A 355 -28.25 -13.36 -24.27
C LEU A 355 -28.66 -11.89 -24.21
N GLN A 356 -27.71 -11.04 -23.80
CA GLN A 356 -27.75 -9.60 -24.01
C GLN A 356 -26.49 -9.17 -24.76
N THR A 357 -26.68 -8.58 -25.95
CA THR A 357 -25.56 -8.08 -26.75
C THR A 357 -25.04 -6.77 -26.16
N ALA A 358 -23.75 -6.76 -25.79
CA ALA A 358 -23.00 -5.57 -25.46
C ALA A 358 -22.29 -5.04 -26.71
N PRO A 359 -22.69 -3.88 -27.25
CA PRO A 359 -22.10 -3.34 -28.47
C PRO A 359 -20.65 -2.90 -28.22
N ARG A 360 -19.81 -2.98 -29.26
CA ARG A 360 -18.36 -2.71 -29.14
C ARG A 360 -18.03 -1.35 -28.55
N ASP A 361 -18.72 -0.29 -28.99
CA ASP A 361 -18.54 1.07 -28.50
C ASP A 361 -18.82 1.18 -27.00
N GLY A 362 -19.86 0.50 -26.52
CA GLY A 362 -20.18 0.38 -25.10
C GLY A 362 -19.08 -0.34 -24.30
N VAL A 363 -18.52 -1.44 -24.83
CA VAL A 363 -17.42 -2.16 -24.17
C VAL A 363 -16.14 -1.31 -24.11
N VAL A 364 -15.82 -0.60 -25.20
CA VAL A 364 -14.68 0.33 -25.27
C VAL A 364 -14.84 1.45 -24.24
N GLU A 365 -16.02 2.06 -24.16
CA GLU A 365 -16.29 3.13 -23.19
C GLU A 365 -16.24 2.64 -21.74
N ALA A 366 -16.77 1.45 -21.46
CA ALA A 366 -16.74 0.83 -20.15
C ALA A 366 -15.28 0.59 -19.68
N ILE A 367 -14.45 -0.02 -20.53
CA ILE A 367 -13.04 -0.25 -20.20
C ILE A 367 -12.27 1.07 -20.08
N ARG A 368 -12.51 2.04 -20.97
CA ARG A 368 -11.88 3.37 -20.91
C ARG A 368 -12.14 4.08 -19.58
N THR A 369 -13.35 3.96 -19.05
CA THR A 369 -13.79 4.74 -17.87
C THR A 369 -13.49 4.04 -16.55
N ALA A 370 -13.66 2.71 -16.49
CA ALA A 370 -13.51 1.91 -15.27
C ALA A 370 -12.23 1.04 -15.22
N GLY A 371 -11.63 0.74 -16.37
CA GLY A 371 -10.56 -0.25 -16.52
C GLY A 371 -9.13 0.29 -16.41
N LYS A 372 -8.89 1.40 -15.71
CA LYS A 372 -7.67 2.24 -15.82
C LYS A 372 -6.31 1.54 -15.64
N SER A 373 -6.26 0.37 -15.00
CA SER A 373 -5.05 -0.42 -14.78
C SER A 373 -4.82 -1.53 -15.81
N ILE A 374 -5.77 -1.77 -16.71
CA ILE A 374 -5.73 -2.85 -17.70
C ILE A 374 -4.70 -2.51 -18.79
N ARG A 375 -3.66 -3.32 -18.90
CA ARG A 375 -2.64 -3.20 -19.95
C ARG A 375 -2.84 -4.22 -21.06
N VAL A 376 -3.36 -5.40 -20.71
CA VAL A 376 -3.59 -6.50 -21.64
C VAL A 376 -5.04 -6.96 -21.59
N VAL A 377 -5.67 -7.14 -22.76
CA VAL A 377 -7.00 -7.74 -22.87
C VAL A 377 -6.92 -9.04 -23.69
N VAL A 378 -7.57 -10.10 -23.23
CA VAL A 378 -7.71 -11.37 -23.95
C VAL A 378 -9.20 -11.58 -24.25
N LEU A 379 -9.58 -11.46 -25.51
CA LEU A 379 -10.95 -11.63 -25.98
C LEU A 379 -11.12 -13.04 -26.55
N ASN A 380 -11.59 -13.96 -25.73
CA ASN A 380 -11.97 -15.30 -26.16
C ASN A 380 -13.44 -15.31 -26.63
N ALA A 381 -13.69 -14.59 -27.72
CA ALA A 381 -14.99 -14.46 -28.35
C ALA A 381 -14.84 -14.42 -29.88
N CYS A 382 -15.76 -15.07 -30.60
CA CYS A 382 -15.72 -15.12 -32.07
C CYS A 382 -15.77 -13.70 -32.67
N HIS A 383 -14.99 -13.44 -33.73
CA HIS A 383 -14.96 -12.12 -34.41
C HIS A 383 -14.54 -10.91 -33.54
N SER A 384 -14.02 -11.15 -32.33
CA SER A 384 -13.57 -10.11 -31.40
C SER A 384 -12.36 -9.30 -31.87
N ALA A 385 -11.69 -9.70 -32.95
CA ALA A 385 -10.62 -8.89 -33.57
C ALA A 385 -11.09 -7.48 -33.97
N LYS A 386 -12.38 -7.27 -34.23
CA LYS A 386 -12.94 -5.93 -34.47
C LYS A 386 -12.95 -5.07 -33.21
N LEU A 387 -13.36 -5.64 -32.08
CA LEU A 387 -13.30 -4.98 -30.77
C LEU A 387 -11.86 -4.74 -30.32
N ALA A 388 -10.95 -5.70 -30.57
CA ALA A 388 -9.54 -5.59 -30.24
C ALA A 388 -8.88 -4.34 -30.86
N ARG A 389 -9.16 -4.09 -32.15
CA ARG A 389 -8.67 -2.90 -32.86
C ARG A 389 -9.20 -1.61 -32.25
N GLU A 390 -10.49 -1.56 -31.88
CA GLU A 390 -11.08 -0.37 -31.26
C GLU A 390 -10.52 -0.11 -29.85
N LEU A 391 -10.28 -1.15 -29.06
CA LEU A 391 -9.64 -1.02 -27.74
C LEU A 391 -8.22 -0.44 -27.86
N ILE A 392 -7.41 -0.95 -28.79
CA ILE A 392 -6.07 -0.38 -29.05
C ILE A 392 -6.17 1.08 -29.50
N GLN A 393 -7.11 1.40 -30.39
CA GLN A 393 -7.24 2.73 -30.96
C GLN A 393 -7.76 3.78 -29.96
N HIS A 394 -8.66 3.40 -29.03
CA HIS A 394 -9.45 4.35 -28.24
C HIS A 394 -9.19 4.32 -26.73
N VAL A 395 -8.36 3.40 -26.23
CA VAL A 395 -8.12 3.23 -24.79
C VAL A 395 -6.63 3.28 -24.45
N ASP A 396 -6.13 4.48 -24.15
CA ASP A 396 -4.69 4.81 -24.08
C ASP A 396 -3.82 3.90 -23.20
N HIS A 397 -4.37 3.35 -22.12
CA HIS A 397 -3.64 2.52 -21.16
C HIS A 397 -3.53 1.04 -21.57
N ILE A 398 -4.30 0.60 -22.58
CA ILE A 398 -4.19 -0.75 -23.14
C ILE A 398 -3.06 -0.77 -24.16
N GLU A 399 -2.13 -1.69 -23.98
CA GLU A 399 -0.94 -1.82 -24.82
C GLU A 399 -1.03 -3.02 -25.76
N TYR A 400 -1.75 -4.08 -25.35
CA TYR A 400 -1.88 -5.30 -26.13
C TYR A 400 -3.26 -5.91 -25.99
N VAL A 401 -3.87 -6.31 -27.10
CA VAL A 401 -5.14 -7.04 -27.10
C VAL A 401 -5.02 -8.29 -27.94
N ILE A 402 -5.48 -9.42 -27.41
CA ILE A 402 -5.62 -10.68 -28.15
C ILE A 402 -7.09 -10.82 -28.53
N GLY A 403 -7.37 -11.09 -29.79
CA GLY A 403 -8.74 -11.30 -30.29
C GLY A 403 -8.79 -12.38 -31.36
N VAL A 404 -10.01 -12.74 -31.77
CA VAL A 404 -10.26 -13.81 -32.74
C VAL A 404 -10.90 -13.24 -34.00
N GLU A 405 -10.35 -13.54 -35.18
CA GLU A 405 -10.90 -13.04 -36.45
C GLU A 405 -12.18 -13.75 -36.90
N ASP A 406 -12.20 -15.06 -36.71
CA ASP A 406 -13.20 -15.99 -37.25
C ASP A 406 -13.85 -16.82 -36.14
N PRO A 407 -14.94 -17.59 -36.43
CA PRO A 407 -15.50 -18.49 -35.46
C PRO A 407 -14.49 -19.55 -35.01
N LEU A 408 -14.37 -19.70 -33.70
CA LEU A 408 -13.47 -20.62 -33.01
C LEU A 408 -14.29 -21.70 -32.28
N LEU A 409 -13.82 -22.94 -32.30
CA LEU A 409 -14.47 -24.01 -31.53
C LEU A 409 -14.10 -23.87 -30.04
N THR A 410 -15.05 -24.17 -29.15
CA THR A 410 -14.85 -24.13 -27.69
C THR A 410 -13.60 -24.88 -27.21
N PRO A 411 -13.29 -26.11 -27.69
CA PRO A 411 -12.06 -26.78 -27.30
C PRO A 411 -10.78 -26.05 -27.74
N THR A 412 -10.79 -25.39 -28.91
CA THR A 412 -9.67 -24.57 -29.38
C THR A 412 -9.44 -23.38 -28.45
N ALA A 413 -10.53 -22.74 -28.02
CA ALA A 413 -10.53 -21.60 -27.11
C ALA A 413 -9.92 -21.96 -25.74
N ILE A 414 -10.35 -23.08 -25.15
CA ILE A 414 -9.82 -23.60 -23.88
C ILE A 414 -8.35 -23.99 -23.99
N ASP A 415 -7.98 -24.72 -25.05
CA ASP A 415 -6.58 -25.13 -25.25
C ASP A 415 -5.66 -23.94 -25.53
N PHE A 416 -6.16 -22.89 -26.19
CA PHE A 416 -5.44 -21.63 -26.31
C PHE A 416 -5.20 -20.98 -24.94
N ALA A 417 -6.26 -20.76 -24.15
CA ALA A 417 -6.17 -20.12 -22.84
C ALA A 417 -5.16 -20.85 -21.92
N LYS A 418 -5.18 -22.19 -21.94
CA LYS A 418 -4.21 -23.00 -21.20
C LYS A 418 -2.77 -22.74 -21.60
N GLY A 419 -2.47 -22.78 -22.89
CA GLY A 419 -1.09 -22.61 -23.37
C GLY A 419 -0.60 -21.18 -23.13
N PHE A 420 -1.51 -20.21 -23.27
CA PHE A 420 -1.24 -18.80 -23.00
C PHE A 420 -0.89 -18.55 -21.52
N TYR A 421 -1.75 -18.98 -20.60
CA TYR A 421 -1.52 -18.78 -19.16
C TYR A 421 -0.43 -19.66 -18.57
N LEU A 422 -0.17 -20.83 -19.15
CA LEU A 422 1.04 -21.61 -18.84
C LEU A 422 2.29 -20.79 -19.19
N ALA A 423 2.37 -20.25 -20.41
CA ALA A 423 3.54 -19.50 -20.86
C ALA A 423 3.76 -18.21 -20.05
N LEU A 424 2.69 -17.46 -19.75
CA LEU A 424 2.76 -16.32 -18.84
C LEU A 424 3.20 -16.76 -17.44
N GLY A 425 2.66 -17.88 -16.95
CA GLY A 425 3.02 -18.50 -15.69
C GLY A 425 4.51 -18.81 -15.59
N GLU A 426 5.11 -19.20 -16.70
CA GLU A 426 6.52 -19.48 -16.88
C GLU A 426 7.35 -18.23 -17.22
N GLY A 427 6.84 -17.02 -16.95
CA GLY A 427 7.56 -15.76 -17.08
C GLY A 427 7.98 -15.39 -18.51
N ASN A 428 7.27 -15.88 -19.52
CA ASN A 428 7.52 -15.50 -20.91
C ASN A 428 6.87 -14.15 -21.25
N ASP A 429 7.40 -13.49 -22.28
CA ASP A 429 6.81 -12.29 -22.86
C ASP A 429 5.44 -12.58 -23.50
N ILE A 430 4.65 -11.52 -23.70
CA ILE A 430 3.27 -11.66 -24.18
C ILE A 430 3.17 -12.22 -25.61
N ALA A 431 4.13 -11.94 -26.48
CA ALA A 431 4.17 -12.50 -27.84
C ALA A 431 4.45 -14.01 -27.81
N THR A 432 5.42 -14.43 -26.99
CA THR A 432 5.72 -15.85 -26.76
C THR A 432 4.52 -16.56 -26.14
N ALA A 433 3.81 -15.93 -25.20
CA ALA A 433 2.61 -16.51 -24.60
C ALA A 433 1.50 -16.73 -25.63
N LEU A 434 1.23 -15.75 -26.50
CA LEU A 434 0.28 -15.89 -27.63
C LEU A 434 0.70 -17.06 -28.54
N ALA A 435 1.99 -17.17 -28.87
CA ALA A 435 2.50 -18.25 -29.71
C ALA A 435 2.32 -19.63 -29.06
N GLN A 436 2.62 -19.77 -27.77
CA GLN A 436 2.45 -21.02 -27.03
C GLN A 436 0.98 -21.42 -26.84
N GLY A 437 0.07 -20.46 -26.62
CA GLY A 437 -1.37 -20.70 -26.65
C GLY A 437 -1.82 -21.34 -27.96
N ARG A 438 -1.42 -20.76 -29.09
CA ARG A 438 -1.71 -21.32 -30.42
C ARG A 438 -1.06 -22.69 -30.64
N ALA A 439 0.16 -22.87 -30.15
CA ALA A 439 0.88 -24.13 -30.25
C ALA A 439 0.16 -25.26 -29.49
N LEU A 440 -0.32 -25.02 -28.26
CA LEU A 440 -1.02 -26.03 -27.48
C LEU A 440 -2.33 -26.47 -28.16
N ALA A 441 -3.09 -25.52 -28.70
CA ALA A 441 -4.28 -25.83 -29.50
C ALA A 441 -3.93 -26.69 -30.73
N LYS A 442 -2.88 -26.35 -31.48
CA LYS A 442 -2.43 -27.13 -32.65
C LYS A 442 -1.94 -28.53 -32.28
N LEU A 443 -1.22 -28.69 -31.17
CA LEU A 443 -0.76 -29.98 -30.65
C LEU A 443 -1.93 -30.93 -30.32
N ARG A 444 -3.09 -30.37 -29.98
CA ARG A 444 -4.33 -31.13 -29.72
C ARG A 444 -5.22 -31.26 -30.95
N HIS A 445 -4.65 -31.01 -32.13
CA HIS A 445 -5.32 -31.07 -33.43
C HIS A 445 -6.53 -30.13 -33.54
N GLN A 446 -6.54 -29.05 -32.75
CA GLN A 446 -7.58 -28.03 -32.85
C GLN A 446 -7.36 -27.19 -34.10
N ARG A 447 -8.44 -26.98 -34.86
CA ARG A 447 -8.41 -26.16 -36.08
C ARG A 447 -8.52 -24.68 -35.73
N ARG A 448 -8.06 -23.81 -36.63
CA ARG A 448 -8.22 -22.35 -36.57
C ARG A 448 -7.52 -21.66 -35.39
N ALA A 449 -6.56 -22.29 -34.74
CA ALA A 449 -5.74 -21.63 -33.73
C ALA A 449 -4.94 -20.43 -34.29
N ASP A 450 -4.66 -20.44 -35.60
CA ASP A 450 -4.07 -19.32 -36.34
C ASP A 450 -4.98 -18.08 -36.42
N LYS A 451 -6.28 -18.21 -36.14
CA LYS A 451 -7.25 -17.10 -36.14
C LYS A 451 -7.27 -16.29 -34.85
N ILE A 452 -6.46 -16.67 -33.87
CA ILE A 452 -6.23 -15.92 -32.64
C ILE A 452 -5.04 -15.00 -32.90
N GLU A 453 -5.27 -13.70 -32.91
CA GLU A 453 -4.29 -12.68 -33.26
C GLU A 453 -4.05 -11.70 -32.12
N GLY A 454 -2.87 -11.08 -32.11
CA GLY A 454 -2.49 -10.05 -31.16
C GLY A 454 -2.38 -8.69 -31.85
N PHE A 455 -2.89 -7.67 -31.20
CA PHE A 455 -2.93 -6.28 -31.66
C PHE A 455 -2.16 -5.44 -30.65
N ALA A 456 -1.06 -4.83 -31.07
CA ALA A 456 -0.22 -3.97 -30.24
C ALA A 456 -0.53 -2.49 -30.49
N ARG A 457 -0.43 -1.67 -29.43
CA ARG A 457 -0.38 -0.22 -29.56
C ARG A 457 0.89 0.19 -30.32
N GLU A 458 0.80 1.31 -31.04
CA GLU A 458 1.98 1.90 -31.68
C GLU A 458 3.09 2.17 -30.65
N GLY A 459 4.32 1.75 -30.96
CA GLY A 459 5.47 1.89 -30.06
C GLY A 459 5.58 0.82 -28.96
N PHE A 460 4.63 -0.11 -28.85
CA PHE A 460 4.70 -1.22 -27.91
C PHE A 460 5.33 -2.46 -28.56
N ASP A 461 6.40 -3.00 -27.97
CA ASP A 461 7.04 -4.24 -28.41
C ASP A 461 6.59 -5.44 -27.54
N PRO A 462 5.70 -6.31 -28.04
CA PRO A 462 5.19 -7.45 -27.28
C PRO A 462 6.23 -8.54 -27.01
N THR A 463 7.41 -8.50 -27.65
CA THR A 463 8.50 -9.46 -27.41
C THR A 463 9.37 -9.11 -26.22
N THR A 464 9.23 -7.89 -25.68
CA THR A 464 9.99 -7.40 -24.52
C THR A 464 9.12 -7.27 -23.27
N TYR A 465 7.80 -7.24 -23.43
CA TYR A 465 6.88 -7.09 -22.32
C TYR A 465 6.58 -8.44 -21.65
N ILE A 466 7.10 -8.60 -20.44
CA ILE A 466 6.80 -9.74 -19.56
C ILE A 466 5.83 -9.26 -18.49
N PRO A 467 4.54 -9.63 -18.55
CA PRO A 467 3.54 -9.15 -17.58
C PRO A 467 3.90 -9.54 -16.14
N PHE A 468 4.52 -10.71 -15.96
CA PHE A 468 4.87 -11.28 -14.66
C PHE A 468 6.29 -11.88 -14.71
N PRO A 469 7.34 -11.09 -14.42
CA PRO A 469 8.73 -11.56 -14.52
C PRO A 469 9.06 -12.62 -13.46
N LYS A 470 9.93 -13.58 -13.79
CA LYS A 470 10.49 -14.54 -12.81
C LYS A 470 11.26 -13.78 -11.74
N LYS A 471 11.35 -14.34 -10.52
CA LYS A 471 12.26 -13.80 -9.51
C LYS A 471 13.69 -14.15 -9.99
N ASP A 472 14.62 -13.19 -9.96
CA ASP A 472 16.03 -13.54 -10.13
C ASP A 472 16.46 -14.38 -8.92
N ASP A 473 17.18 -15.48 -9.16
CA ASP A 473 17.71 -16.38 -8.12
C ASP A 473 18.79 -15.72 -7.24
N SER A 474 19.02 -14.41 -7.38
CA SER A 474 20.05 -13.64 -6.67
C SER A 474 19.55 -12.73 -5.53
N GLU A 475 18.25 -12.76 -5.20
CA GLU A 475 17.67 -12.13 -3.98
C GLU A 475 17.09 -13.17 -3.02
#